data_AF-A0ABD5XR96-F1
#
_entry.id   AF-A0ABD5XR96-F1
#
_cell.length_a   1.000
_cell.length_b   1.000
_cell.length_c   1.000
_cell.angle_alpha   90.00
_cell.angle_beta   90.00
_cell.angle_gamma   90.00
#
_symmetry.space_group_name_H-M   'P 1'
#
loop_
_entity.id
_entity.type
_entity.pdbx_description
1 polymer ?
#
loop_
_entity_poly.entity_id
_entity_poly.type
_entity_poly.pdbx_seq_one_letter_code
_entity_poly.pdbx_strand_id
1 'polypeptide(L)'
;MTDVTCVRQPTVEIQTEDVTVCVGQDARILPYTHDFRDACRFRAGQRVKTVLTPTPDPHSPAYRDGYVHGAFAGDGSVVKTKSTKNATLRCQDEAIIERVDAFARDEYGLQRKGREFNGLHEIRTTIWKEVDLLDEVLPIDPALVDDLDYCRGWLAGMFDTDGSFDGHTVRFTQTKPEQRKALQQLLSRLGFEYVVEPGGIRVRGANSRLRVLSAIRPAVSRKIRSYAGIMVNGSAEVVSVAERPVRDTYDISLDSGDAYVLEGVCGG
;
A
#
# COMPACT_ATOMS: atom_id res chain seq x y z
N MET A 1 18.59 -15.16 -16.98
CA MET A 1 19.35 -15.50 -15.76
C MET A 1 19.64 -14.18 -15.05
N THR A 2 19.57 -14.14 -13.73
CA THR A 2 19.97 -12.96 -12.95
C THR A 2 21.34 -13.29 -12.36
N ASP A 3 22.35 -12.51 -12.71
CA ASP A 3 23.67 -12.63 -12.12
C ASP A 3 23.86 -11.54 -11.06
N VAL A 4 24.37 -11.93 -9.90
CA VAL A 4 24.60 -11.03 -8.76
C VAL A 4 26.05 -11.15 -8.37
N THR A 5 26.82 -10.10 -8.66
CA THR A 5 28.26 -10.07 -8.37
C THR A 5 28.58 -9.06 -7.29
N CYS A 6 29.35 -9.45 -6.29
CA CYS A 6 29.88 -8.52 -5.31
C CYS A 6 31.09 -7.79 -5.90
N VAL A 7 31.03 -6.46 -5.98
CA VAL A 7 32.06 -5.60 -6.53
C VAL A 7 32.46 -4.56 -5.49
N ARG A 8 33.76 -4.45 -5.23
CA ARG A 8 34.34 -3.45 -4.34
C ARG A 8 34.72 -2.21 -5.15
N GLN A 9 33.94 -1.14 -5.01
CA GLN A 9 34.07 0.07 -5.84
C GLN A 9 33.70 1.34 -5.08
N PRO A 10 34.12 2.53 -5.57
CA PRO A 10 33.61 3.80 -5.07
C PRO A 10 32.08 3.87 -5.17
N THR A 11 31.45 4.54 -4.21
CA THR A 11 29.98 4.65 -4.15
C THR A 11 29.52 6.09 -4.27
N VAL A 12 28.26 6.26 -4.67
CA VAL A 12 27.57 7.54 -4.72
C VAL A 12 26.24 7.39 -3.99
N GLU A 13 25.96 8.36 -3.14
CA GLU A 13 24.66 8.53 -2.51
C GLU A 13 23.88 9.58 -3.30
N ILE A 14 22.74 9.17 -3.85
CA ILE A 14 21.80 10.05 -4.55
C ILE A 14 20.61 10.25 -3.63
N GLN A 15 20.44 11.49 -3.17
CA GLN A 15 19.27 11.90 -2.42
C GLN A 15 18.26 12.54 -3.37
N THR A 16 17.04 12.04 -3.35
CA THR A 16 15.90 12.64 -4.04
C THR A 16 14.91 13.23 -3.03
N GLU A 17 13.86 13.87 -3.51
CA GLU A 17 12.76 14.34 -2.65
C GLU A 17 12.00 13.19 -1.95
N ASP A 18 12.00 11.99 -2.53
CA ASP A 18 11.23 10.85 -2.03
C ASP A 18 12.10 9.79 -1.33
N VAL A 19 13.32 9.55 -1.82
CA VAL A 19 14.19 8.42 -1.44
C VAL A 19 15.67 8.80 -1.45
N THR A 20 16.47 8.11 -0.64
CA THR A 20 17.93 8.14 -0.72
C THR A 20 18.41 6.75 -1.12
N VAL A 21 19.28 6.67 -2.13
CA VAL A 21 19.88 5.41 -2.57
C VAL A 21 21.40 5.52 -2.61
N CYS A 22 22.10 4.47 -2.17
CA CYS A 22 23.56 4.37 -2.23
C CYS A 22 23.98 3.23 -3.17
N VAL A 23 24.69 3.57 -4.24
CA VAL A 23 25.05 2.64 -5.32
C VAL A 23 26.52 2.79 -5.73
N GLY A 24 27.04 1.83 -6.50
CA GLY A 24 28.33 1.98 -7.17
C GLY A 24 28.34 3.18 -8.14
N GLN A 25 29.49 3.83 -8.31
CA GLN A 25 29.61 4.99 -9.20
C GLN A 25 29.15 4.73 -10.65
N ASP A 26 29.36 3.50 -11.11
CA ASP A 26 29.03 3.05 -12.47
C ASP A 26 27.65 2.38 -12.56
N ALA A 27 26.89 2.33 -11.47
CA ALA A 27 25.54 1.79 -11.47
C ALA A 27 24.67 2.55 -12.46
N ARG A 28 23.98 1.82 -13.35
CA ARG A 28 23.16 2.40 -14.40
C ARG A 28 21.80 2.78 -13.84
N ILE A 29 21.51 4.09 -13.79
CA ILE A 29 20.24 4.64 -13.29
C ILE A 29 19.46 5.25 -14.45
N LEU A 30 18.14 5.06 -14.45
CA LEU A 30 17.24 5.56 -15.49
C LEU A 30 16.84 7.03 -15.21
N PRO A 31 17.32 8.01 -16.00
CA PRO A 31 16.85 9.40 -15.90
C PRO A 31 15.44 9.56 -16.47
N TYR A 32 14.77 10.68 -16.18
CA TYR A 32 13.40 10.92 -16.67
C TYR A 32 13.27 10.98 -18.21
N THR A 33 14.27 11.53 -18.90
CA THR A 33 14.20 11.88 -20.34
C THR A 33 15.13 11.10 -21.26
N HIS A 34 15.96 10.18 -20.74
CA HIS A 34 17.02 9.54 -21.53
C HIS A 34 17.19 8.05 -21.17
N ASP A 35 18.03 7.37 -21.96
CA ASP A 35 18.57 6.06 -21.61
C ASP A 35 19.39 6.11 -20.30
N PHE A 36 19.62 4.92 -19.75
CA PHE A 36 20.39 4.72 -18.53
C PHE A 36 21.73 5.48 -18.52
N ARG A 37 22.06 6.02 -17.36
CA ARG A 37 23.27 6.82 -17.11
C ARG A 37 23.93 6.38 -15.79
N ASP A 38 25.25 6.39 -15.76
CA ASP A 38 26.05 6.10 -14.57
C ASP A 38 25.67 7.02 -13.39
N ALA A 39 25.53 6.45 -12.20
CA ALA A 39 25.13 7.14 -10.99
C ALA A 39 25.99 8.38 -10.69
N CYS A 40 27.31 8.30 -10.91
CA CYS A 40 28.25 9.39 -10.70
C CYS A 40 28.01 10.63 -11.58
N ARG A 41 27.21 10.52 -12.66
CA ARG A 41 26.91 11.63 -13.58
C ARG A 41 25.65 12.40 -13.20
N PHE A 42 24.91 11.98 -12.17
CA PHE A 42 23.75 12.71 -11.69
C PHE A 42 24.14 14.00 -10.96
N ARG A 43 23.30 15.01 -11.05
CA ARG A 43 23.47 16.32 -10.39
C ARG A 43 22.14 16.79 -9.82
N ALA A 44 22.19 17.67 -8.82
CA ALA A 44 21.00 18.29 -8.24
C ALA A 44 20.15 18.99 -9.32
N GLY A 45 18.83 18.92 -9.18
CA GLY A 45 17.85 19.45 -10.15
C GLY A 45 17.54 18.52 -11.33
N GLN A 46 18.28 17.41 -11.51
CA GLN A 46 17.92 16.39 -12.48
C GLN A 46 16.81 15.48 -11.93
N ARG A 47 16.02 14.85 -12.81
CA ARG A 47 14.98 13.91 -12.42
C ARG A 47 15.36 12.47 -12.75
N VAL A 48 15.18 11.57 -11.79
CA VAL A 48 15.34 10.12 -11.94
C VAL A 48 13.99 9.44 -12.00
N LYS A 49 13.87 8.34 -12.75
CA LYS A 49 12.67 7.50 -12.70
C LYS A 49 12.64 6.77 -11.37
N THR A 50 11.51 6.84 -10.69
CA THR A 50 11.31 6.19 -9.39
C THR A 50 10.08 5.29 -9.42
N VAL A 51 10.17 4.21 -8.66
CA VAL A 51 9.07 3.32 -8.27
C VAL A 51 9.07 3.32 -6.75
N LEU A 52 7.95 3.08 -6.07
CA LEU A 52 7.97 3.20 -4.61
C LEU A 52 8.92 2.21 -3.95
N THR A 53 9.65 2.70 -2.95
CA THR A 53 10.38 1.89 -1.98
C THR A 53 9.37 1.23 -1.04
N PRO A 54 9.43 -0.09 -0.82
CA PRO A 54 8.64 -0.71 0.22
C PRO A 54 9.08 -0.17 1.59
N THR A 55 8.16 0.37 2.39
CA THR A 55 8.41 0.65 3.82
C THR A 55 8.74 -0.64 4.59
N PRO A 56 9.70 -0.61 5.53
CA PRO A 56 10.03 -1.73 6.39
C PRO A 56 8.89 -2.01 7.39
N ASP A 57 8.64 -3.30 7.62
CA ASP A 57 7.45 -3.93 8.21
C ASP A 57 6.17 -3.83 7.33
N PRO A 58 5.76 -4.93 6.66
CA PRO A 58 4.51 -4.93 5.91
C PRO A 58 3.28 -4.71 6.78
N HIS A 59 3.30 -5.12 8.07
CA HIS A 59 2.12 -5.16 8.92
C HIS A 59 2.47 -4.85 10.39
N SER A 60 2.87 -3.61 10.69
CA SER A 60 2.99 -3.11 12.06
C SER A 60 1.66 -3.27 12.82
N PRO A 61 1.65 -3.28 14.17
CA PRO A 61 0.40 -3.38 14.94
C PRO A 61 -0.65 -2.36 14.51
N ALA A 62 -0.27 -1.09 14.37
CA ALA A 62 -1.16 -0.02 13.90
C ALA A 62 -1.75 -0.31 12.51
N TYR A 63 -0.94 -0.84 11.58
CA TYR A 63 -1.44 -1.27 10.27
C TYR A 63 -2.47 -2.39 10.39
N ARG A 64 -2.27 -3.36 11.28
CA ARG A 64 -3.19 -4.50 11.47
C ARG A 64 -4.55 -4.01 11.96
N ASP A 65 -4.56 -3.12 12.96
CA ASP A 65 -5.76 -2.51 13.51
C ASP A 65 -6.49 -1.71 12.42
N GLY A 66 -5.72 -0.88 11.70
CA GLY A 66 -6.21 -0.15 10.54
C GLY A 66 -6.91 -1.07 9.55
N TYR A 67 -6.24 -2.14 9.12
CA TYR A 67 -6.79 -3.09 8.14
C TYR A 67 -8.12 -3.67 8.58
N VAL A 68 -8.22 -4.09 9.83
CA VAL A 68 -9.45 -4.67 10.40
C VAL A 68 -10.56 -3.62 10.40
N HIS A 69 -10.30 -2.40 10.87
CA HIS A 69 -11.30 -1.33 10.93
C HIS A 69 -11.76 -0.94 9.53
N GLY A 70 -10.85 -0.84 8.57
CA GLY A 70 -11.15 -0.54 7.17
C GLY A 70 -12.01 -1.62 6.50
N ALA A 71 -11.71 -2.90 6.73
CA ALA A 71 -12.51 -4.01 6.21
C ALA A 71 -13.93 -4.01 6.80
N PHE A 72 -14.06 -3.81 8.11
CA PHE A 72 -15.37 -3.69 8.76
C PHE A 72 -16.12 -2.41 8.34
N ALA A 73 -15.43 -1.31 8.06
CA ALA A 73 -16.06 -0.09 7.56
C ALA A 73 -16.71 -0.29 6.18
N GLY A 74 -16.08 -1.07 5.30
CA GLY A 74 -16.63 -1.43 3.98
C GLY A 74 -17.80 -2.40 4.07
N ASP A 75 -17.46 -3.69 4.24
CA ASP A 75 -18.39 -4.83 4.20
C ASP A 75 -18.85 -5.33 5.58
N GLY A 76 -18.38 -4.69 6.66
CA GLY A 76 -18.80 -5.05 8.00
C GLY A 76 -20.22 -4.56 8.34
N SER A 77 -20.85 -5.30 9.23
CA SER A 77 -22.16 -5.00 9.79
C SER A 77 -22.12 -5.19 11.30
N VAL A 78 -22.46 -4.13 12.04
CA VAL A 78 -22.65 -4.17 13.49
C VAL A 78 -24.15 -4.09 13.77
N VAL A 79 -24.68 -5.13 14.41
CA VAL A 79 -26.09 -5.21 14.77
C VAL A 79 -26.19 -5.20 16.29
N LYS A 80 -26.89 -4.21 16.86
CA LYS A 80 -27.18 -4.10 18.30
C LYS A 80 -28.69 -4.00 18.54
N THR A 81 -29.33 -5.14 18.76
CA THR A 81 -30.76 -5.23 19.13
C THR A 81 -30.90 -5.81 20.55
N LYS A 82 -32.14 -5.85 21.07
CA LYS A 82 -32.43 -6.45 22.39
C LYS A 82 -32.08 -7.94 22.46
N SER A 83 -32.21 -8.67 21.35
CA SER A 83 -32.02 -10.12 21.27
C SER A 83 -30.75 -10.55 20.55
N THR A 84 -30.11 -9.64 19.81
CA THR A 84 -28.97 -9.98 18.94
C THR A 84 -27.95 -8.85 18.99
N LYS A 85 -26.73 -9.20 19.39
CA LYS A 85 -25.55 -8.35 19.24
C LYS A 85 -24.45 -9.13 18.54
N ASN A 86 -24.08 -8.71 17.34
CA ASN A 86 -22.93 -9.24 16.64
C ASN A 86 -22.29 -8.17 15.74
N ALA A 87 -21.00 -8.31 15.51
CA ALA A 87 -20.29 -7.65 14.43
C ALA A 87 -19.86 -8.74 13.45
N THR A 88 -20.21 -8.59 12.19
CA THR A 88 -20.01 -9.60 11.16
C THR A 88 -19.37 -8.96 9.94
N LEU A 89 -18.34 -9.58 9.39
CA LEU A 89 -17.76 -9.26 8.09
C LEU A 89 -18.05 -10.42 7.13
N ARG A 90 -18.65 -10.10 5.98
CA ARG A 90 -18.99 -11.06 4.93
C ARG A 90 -18.49 -10.58 3.58
N CYS A 91 -17.70 -11.38 2.89
CA CYS A 91 -17.14 -11.00 1.60
C CYS A 91 -16.92 -12.22 0.69
N GLN A 92 -16.73 -11.95 -0.61
CA GLN A 92 -16.46 -13.00 -1.60
C GLN A 92 -15.02 -13.50 -1.54
N ASP A 93 -14.08 -12.64 -1.15
CA ASP A 93 -12.65 -12.96 -1.12
C ASP A 93 -12.25 -13.54 0.25
N GLU A 94 -11.91 -14.83 0.26
CA GLU A 94 -11.41 -15.51 1.46
C GLU A 94 -10.16 -14.86 2.05
N ALA A 95 -9.31 -14.27 1.20
CA ALA A 95 -8.09 -13.58 1.62
C ALA A 95 -8.35 -12.44 2.62
N ILE A 96 -9.53 -11.79 2.56
CA ILE A 96 -9.92 -10.75 3.51
C ILE A 96 -10.20 -11.37 4.87
N ILE A 97 -10.99 -12.45 4.90
CA ILE A 97 -11.31 -13.20 6.12
C ILE A 97 -10.07 -13.79 6.75
N GLU A 98 -9.17 -14.35 5.94
CA GLU A 98 -7.87 -14.85 6.40
C GLU A 98 -7.03 -13.77 7.04
N ARG A 99 -7.02 -12.57 6.43
CA ARG A 99 -6.24 -11.44 6.92
C ARG A 99 -6.80 -10.87 8.22
N VAL A 100 -8.10 -10.65 8.29
CA VAL A 100 -8.78 -10.16 9.50
C VAL A 100 -8.60 -11.16 10.66
N ASP A 101 -8.74 -12.45 10.38
CA ASP A 101 -8.53 -13.49 11.39
C ASP A 101 -7.09 -13.52 11.90
N ALA A 102 -6.10 -13.37 11.02
CA ALA A 102 -4.69 -13.33 11.42
C ALA A 102 -4.34 -12.08 12.24
N PHE A 103 -5.06 -10.98 12.05
CA PHE A 103 -4.77 -9.70 12.69
C PHE A 103 -5.53 -9.50 14.01
N ALA A 104 -6.77 -9.96 14.09
CA ALA A 104 -7.72 -9.49 15.10
C ALA A 104 -8.53 -10.60 15.78
N ARG A 105 -8.25 -11.89 15.51
CA ARG A 105 -9.00 -13.00 16.11
C ARG A 105 -9.11 -12.87 17.62
N ASP A 106 -7.99 -12.76 18.31
CA ASP A 106 -7.98 -12.82 19.77
C ASP A 106 -8.39 -11.48 20.41
N GLU A 107 -8.05 -10.36 19.76
CA GLU A 107 -8.34 -9.01 20.24
C GLU A 107 -9.84 -8.69 20.23
N TYR A 108 -10.53 -9.06 19.14
CA TYR A 108 -11.95 -8.81 18.96
C TYR A 108 -12.80 -10.09 19.12
N GLY A 109 -12.19 -11.19 19.57
CA GLY A 109 -12.83 -12.51 19.75
C GLY A 109 -13.61 -12.98 18.52
N LEU A 110 -13.02 -12.75 17.34
CA LEU A 110 -13.62 -13.10 16.07
C LEU A 110 -13.55 -14.60 15.83
N GLN A 111 -14.62 -15.16 15.29
CA GLN A 111 -14.68 -16.55 14.88
C GLN A 111 -15.06 -16.66 13.41
N ARG A 112 -14.19 -17.31 12.62
CA ARG A 112 -14.54 -17.68 11.25
C ARG A 112 -15.76 -18.58 11.26
N LYS A 113 -16.68 -18.31 10.36
CA LYS A 113 -17.75 -19.21 9.99
C LYS A 113 -17.41 -19.78 8.62
N GLY A 114 -17.82 -21.03 8.38
CA GLY A 114 -17.59 -21.67 7.10
C GLY A 114 -18.26 -20.88 5.97
N ARG A 115 -17.96 -21.26 4.73
CA ARG A 115 -18.57 -20.66 3.55
C ARG A 115 -20.08 -20.81 3.58
N GLU A 116 -20.81 -19.70 3.47
CA GLU A 116 -22.27 -19.70 3.40
C GLU A 116 -22.75 -20.28 2.06
N PHE A 117 -24.03 -20.68 2.00
CA PHE A 117 -24.65 -21.20 0.77
C PHE A 117 -24.64 -20.21 -0.42
N ASN A 118 -24.56 -18.91 -0.14
CA ASN A 118 -24.43 -17.85 -1.16
C ASN A 118 -22.99 -17.68 -1.69
N GLY A 119 -22.05 -18.48 -1.19
CA GLY A 119 -20.65 -18.45 -1.59
C GLY A 119 -19.77 -17.43 -0.84
N LEU A 120 -20.32 -16.66 0.10
CA LEU A 120 -19.59 -15.69 0.92
C LEU A 120 -18.82 -16.39 2.07
N HIS A 121 -17.68 -15.81 2.43
CA HIS A 121 -16.93 -16.17 3.63
C HIS A 121 -17.34 -15.22 4.76
N GLU A 122 -17.45 -15.74 5.99
CA GLU A 122 -17.89 -14.97 7.15
C GLU A 122 -16.87 -15.06 8.31
N ILE A 123 -16.68 -13.93 8.98
CA ILE A 123 -16.09 -13.88 10.32
C ILE A 123 -16.93 -12.98 11.21
N ARG A 124 -17.14 -13.37 12.47
CA ARG A 124 -17.98 -12.59 13.38
C ARG A 124 -17.57 -12.69 14.83
N THR A 125 -17.95 -11.70 15.62
CA THR A 125 -17.86 -11.76 17.09
C THR A 125 -18.85 -12.76 17.68
N THR A 126 -18.59 -13.21 18.90
CA THR A 126 -19.45 -14.21 19.57
C THR A 126 -20.00 -13.78 20.91
N ILE A 127 -19.42 -12.76 21.55
CA ILE A 127 -19.93 -12.19 22.79
C ILE A 127 -20.14 -10.67 22.69
N TRP A 128 -20.94 -10.15 23.62
CA TRP A 128 -21.41 -8.76 23.57
C TRP A 128 -20.28 -7.73 23.70
N LYS A 129 -19.33 -7.97 24.61
CA LYS A 129 -18.22 -7.06 24.87
C LYS A 129 -17.35 -6.83 23.62
N GLU A 130 -17.16 -7.87 22.81
CA GLU A 130 -16.41 -7.80 21.55
C GLU A 130 -17.10 -6.92 20.49
N VAL A 131 -18.43 -6.94 20.46
CA VAL A 131 -19.21 -6.08 19.55
C VAL A 131 -19.03 -4.61 19.92
N ASP A 132 -18.99 -4.31 21.21
CA ASP A 132 -18.81 -2.93 21.68
C ASP A 132 -17.40 -2.40 21.31
N LEU A 133 -16.35 -3.23 21.38
CA LEU A 133 -15.00 -2.86 20.94
C LEU A 133 -14.95 -2.45 19.45
N LEU A 134 -15.57 -3.22 18.55
CA LEU A 134 -15.60 -2.88 17.12
C LEU A 134 -16.49 -1.66 16.82
N ASP A 135 -17.59 -1.49 17.55
CA ASP A 135 -18.50 -0.35 17.35
C ASP A 135 -17.85 0.98 17.77
N GLU A 136 -17.02 0.97 18.82
CA GLU A 136 -16.32 2.16 19.32
C GLU A 136 -15.31 2.73 18.32
N VAL A 137 -14.75 1.89 17.45
CA VAL A 137 -13.70 2.26 16.48
C VAL A 137 -14.21 2.46 15.05
N LEU A 138 -15.51 2.25 14.80
CA LEU A 138 -16.12 2.44 13.49
C LEU A 138 -16.77 3.83 13.36
N PRO A 139 -16.64 4.50 12.20
CA PRO A 139 -16.01 4.02 10.96
C PRO A 139 -14.48 4.10 10.95
N ILE A 140 -13.89 4.86 11.88
CA ILE A 140 -12.45 5.06 12.02
C ILE A 140 -12.15 5.40 13.49
N ASP A 141 -11.02 4.92 14.02
CA ASP A 141 -10.58 5.29 15.35
C ASP A 141 -9.92 6.69 15.30
N PRO A 142 -10.51 7.72 15.94
CA PRO A 142 -9.95 9.07 15.92
C PRO A 142 -8.62 9.19 16.67
N ALA A 143 -8.32 8.28 17.61
CA ALA A 143 -7.06 8.29 18.36
C ALA A 143 -5.87 7.82 17.51
N LEU A 144 -6.13 7.04 16.44
CA LEU A 144 -5.11 6.43 15.60
C LEU A 144 -4.96 7.13 14.23
N VAL A 145 -5.77 8.15 13.94
CA VAL A 145 -5.76 8.83 12.63
C VAL A 145 -4.47 9.60 12.32
N ASP A 146 -3.65 9.88 13.33
CA ASP A 146 -2.33 10.49 13.15
C ASP A 146 -1.21 9.47 12.90
N ASP A 147 -1.47 8.18 13.12
CA ASP A 147 -0.56 7.11 12.78
C ASP A 147 -0.70 6.75 11.29
N LEU A 148 0.36 6.97 10.52
CA LEU A 148 0.35 6.74 9.07
C LEU A 148 0.24 5.25 8.71
N ASP A 149 0.71 4.35 9.56
CA ASP A 149 0.57 2.91 9.32
C ASP A 149 -0.86 2.45 9.57
N TYR A 150 -1.52 2.98 10.59
CA TYR A 150 -2.96 2.80 10.78
C TYR A 150 -3.75 3.30 9.56
N CYS A 151 -3.42 4.50 9.07
CA CYS A 151 -4.04 5.07 7.87
C CYS A 151 -3.88 4.15 6.64
N ARG A 152 -2.67 3.60 6.44
CA ARG A 152 -2.38 2.66 5.34
C ARG A 152 -3.20 1.38 5.47
N GLY A 153 -3.22 0.80 6.67
CA GLY A 153 -3.99 -0.39 6.98
C GLY A 153 -5.47 -0.18 6.68
N TRP A 154 -6.06 0.89 7.20
CA TRP A 154 -7.48 1.20 7.01
C TRP A 154 -7.85 1.33 5.54
N LEU A 155 -7.03 2.04 4.76
CA LEU A 155 -7.26 2.14 3.33
C LEU A 155 -7.11 0.79 2.61
N ALA A 156 -6.22 -0.10 3.05
CA ALA A 156 -6.11 -1.44 2.47
C ALA A 156 -7.34 -2.31 2.76
N GLY A 157 -7.85 -2.32 3.99
CA GLY A 157 -9.07 -3.05 4.32
C GLY A 157 -10.30 -2.53 3.56
N MET A 158 -10.42 -1.21 3.45
CA MET A 158 -11.45 -0.54 2.64
C MET A 158 -11.28 -0.82 1.14
N PHE A 159 -10.04 -0.90 0.64
CA PHE A 159 -9.79 -1.26 -0.77
C PHE A 159 -10.12 -2.73 -1.06
N ASP A 160 -9.77 -3.63 -0.15
CA ASP A 160 -10.04 -5.05 -0.32
C ASP A 160 -11.53 -5.36 -0.35
N THR A 161 -12.36 -4.59 0.36
CA THR A 161 -13.83 -4.70 0.33
C THR A 161 -14.40 -3.89 -0.84
N ASP A 162 -14.33 -2.56 -0.79
CA ASP A 162 -15.01 -1.64 -1.72
C ASP A 162 -14.13 -1.09 -2.85
N GLY A 163 -12.84 -1.41 -2.83
CA GLY A 163 -11.87 -0.94 -3.81
C GLY A 163 -11.90 -1.72 -5.13
N SER A 164 -11.54 -1.01 -6.20
CA SER A 164 -11.29 -1.57 -7.51
C SER A 164 -10.10 -0.88 -8.17
N PHE A 165 -9.40 -1.64 -9.00
CA PHE A 165 -8.34 -1.16 -9.86
C PHE A 165 -8.43 -1.85 -11.22
N ASP A 166 -8.62 -1.06 -12.27
CA ASP A 166 -8.78 -1.53 -13.65
C ASP A 166 -7.46 -1.51 -14.45
N GLY A 167 -6.33 -1.30 -13.77
CA GLY A 167 -5.02 -1.03 -14.40
C GLY A 167 -4.75 0.46 -14.59
N HIS A 168 -5.79 1.29 -14.68
CA HIS A 168 -5.64 2.72 -14.91
C HIS A 168 -5.98 3.57 -13.68
N THR A 169 -7.00 3.16 -12.95
CA THR A 169 -7.70 3.98 -11.97
C THR A 169 -7.91 3.21 -10.68
N VAL A 170 -7.53 3.80 -9.54
CA VAL A 170 -7.92 3.30 -8.23
C VAL A 170 -9.19 4.01 -7.78
N ARG A 171 -10.24 3.23 -7.47
CA ARG A 171 -11.52 3.74 -6.99
C ARG A 171 -11.98 2.95 -5.77
N PHE A 172 -12.54 3.66 -4.81
CA PHE A 172 -13.27 3.12 -3.66
C PHE A 172 -14.76 3.35 -3.87
N THR A 173 -15.55 2.28 -3.92
CA THR A 173 -16.99 2.32 -4.21
C THR A 173 -17.77 2.30 -2.91
N GLN A 174 -17.95 3.46 -2.29
CA GLN A 174 -18.59 3.58 -0.99
C GLN A 174 -19.67 4.66 -1.02
N THR A 175 -20.86 4.33 -0.52
CA THR A 175 -22.06 5.19 -0.54
C THR A 175 -22.39 5.75 0.84
N LYS A 176 -21.99 5.07 1.92
CA LYS A 176 -22.25 5.49 3.30
C LYS A 176 -21.46 6.78 3.62
N PRO A 177 -22.11 7.88 4.05
CA PRO A 177 -21.46 9.18 4.22
C PRO A 177 -20.27 9.19 5.19
N GLU A 178 -20.37 8.48 6.31
CA GLU A 178 -19.34 8.49 7.35
C GLU A 178 -18.06 7.78 6.89
N GLN A 179 -18.20 6.63 6.21
CA GLN A 179 -17.09 5.92 5.59
C GLN A 179 -16.43 6.75 4.49
N ARG A 180 -17.22 7.48 3.69
CA ARG A 180 -16.67 8.40 2.67
C ARG A 180 -15.89 9.54 3.31
N LYS A 181 -16.32 10.05 4.47
CA LYS A 181 -15.60 11.11 5.19
C LYS A 181 -14.27 10.58 5.75
N ALA A 182 -14.27 9.40 6.38
CA ALA A 182 -13.05 8.75 6.86
C ALA A 182 -12.06 8.49 5.72
N LEU A 183 -12.54 7.96 4.58
CA LEU A 183 -11.74 7.71 3.40
C LEU A 183 -11.07 8.99 2.86
N GLN A 184 -11.81 10.09 2.78
CA GLN A 184 -11.28 11.40 2.38
C GLN A 184 -10.18 11.90 3.32
N GLN A 185 -10.43 11.82 4.63
CA GLN A 185 -9.48 12.22 5.67
C GLN A 185 -8.17 11.44 5.55
N LEU A 186 -8.25 10.12 5.41
CA LEU A 186 -7.08 9.24 5.34
C LEU A 186 -6.29 9.40 4.04
N LEU A 187 -6.97 9.56 2.90
CA LEU A 187 -6.30 9.86 1.63
C LEU A 187 -5.54 11.19 1.71
N SER A 188 -6.18 12.24 2.25
CA SER A 188 -5.52 13.53 2.48
C SER A 188 -4.35 13.41 3.46
N ARG A 189 -4.48 12.62 4.52
CA ARG A 189 -3.42 12.41 5.53
C ARG A 189 -2.16 11.77 4.96
N LEU A 190 -2.32 10.86 4.00
CA LEU A 190 -1.22 10.22 3.27
C LEU A 190 -0.75 11.03 2.05
N GLY A 191 -1.30 12.22 1.80
CA GLY A 191 -0.91 13.09 0.70
C GLY A 191 -1.41 12.63 -0.67
N PHE A 192 -2.45 11.80 -0.72
CA PHE A 192 -3.05 11.37 -1.99
C PHE A 192 -4.13 12.34 -2.46
N GLU A 193 -4.02 12.78 -3.71
CA GLU A 193 -5.06 13.55 -4.37
C GLU A 193 -6.22 12.64 -4.80
N TYR A 194 -7.46 13.12 -4.69
CA TYR A 194 -8.65 12.39 -5.10
C TYR A 194 -9.76 13.29 -5.63
N VAL A 195 -10.75 12.68 -6.28
CA VAL A 195 -12.04 13.29 -6.65
C VAL A 195 -13.16 12.49 -6.04
N VAL A 196 -14.13 13.20 -5.48
CA VAL A 196 -15.37 12.65 -4.97
C VAL A 196 -16.36 12.52 -6.14
N GLU A 197 -16.85 11.32 -6.38
CA GLU A 197 -17.82 10.98 -7.43
C GLU A 197 -19.13 10.49 -6.77
N PRO A 198 -20.29 10.53 -7.44
CA PRO A 198 -21.55 10.03 -6.85
C PRO A 198 -21.43 8.58 -6.34
N GLY A 199 -20.77 7.71 -7.11
CA GLY A 199 -20.58 6.30 -6.77
C GLY A 199 -19.39 5.98 -5.87
N GLY A 200 -18.55 6.95 -5.50
CA GLY A 200 -17.36 6.65 -4.71
C GLY A 200 -16.29 7.74 -4.72
N ILE A 201 -15.04 7.34 -4.48
CA ILE A 201 -13.88 8.23 -4.48
C ILE A 201 -12.82 7.65 -5.40
N ARG A 202 -12.32 8.48 -6.31
CA ARG A 202 -11.28 8.10 -7.27
C ARG A 202 -9.97 8.82 -6.96
N VAL A 203 -8.89 8.07 -6.82
CA VAL A 203 -7.54 8.61 -6.60
C VAL A 203 -7.02 9.23 -7.91
N ARG A 204 -6.38 10.40 -7.83
CA ARG A 204 -5.83 11.16 -8.97
C ARG A 204 -4.31 11.22 -8.95
N GLY A 205 -3.71 11.43 -10.12
CA GLY A 205 -2.28 11.62 -10.32
C GLY A 205 -1.66 10.53 -11.19
N ALA A 206 -0.75 10.89 -12.10
CA ALA A 206 -0.16 9.95 -13.07
C ALA A 206 0.60 8.78 -12.39
N ASN A 207 1.11 9.02 -11.17
CA ASN A 207 1.86 8.06 -10.38
C ASN A 207 1.12 7.60 -9.13
N SER A 208 -0.04 8.17 -8.81
CA SER A 208 -0.70 7.91 -7.53
C SER A 208 -1.29 6.51 -7.44
N ARG A 209 -1.65 5.86 -8.55
CA ARG A 209 -2.26 4.52 -8.55
C ARG A 209 -1.33 3.43 -7.99
N LEU A 210 -0.09 3.36 -8.47
CA LEU A 210 0.89 2.42 -7.92
C LEU A 210 1.36 2.90 -6.55
N ARG A 211 1.50 4.22 -6.36
CA ARG A 211 1.83 4.80 -5.05
C ARG A 211 0.84 4.41 -3.98
N VAL A 212 -0.46 4.52 -4.25
CA VAL A 212 -1.49 4.19 -3.29
C VAL A 212 -1.49 2.69 -3.02
N LEU A 213 -1.46 1.83 -4.04
CA LEU A 213 -1.53 0.38 -3.85
C LEU A 213 -0.27 -0.19 -3.17
N SER A 214 0.91 0.34 -3.48
CA SER A 214 2.16 -0.04 -2.80
C SER A 214 2.26 0.52 -1.38
N ALA A 215 1.65 1.68 -1.12
CA ALA A 215 1.62 2.29 0.22
C ALA A 215 0.61 1.60 1.14
N ILE A 216 -0.60 1.31 0.64
CA ILE A 216 -1.67 0.71 1.45
C ILE A 216 -1.55 -0.80 1.54
N ARG A 217 -1.00 -1.49 0.52
CA ARG A 217 -0.71 -2.95 0.53
C ARG A 217 -1.93 -3.85 0.77
N PRO A 218 -2.95 -3.81 -0.11
CA PRO A 218 -4.13 -4.66 0.03
C PRO A 218 -3.78 -6.16 -0.04
N ALA A 219 -4.56 -6.99 0.65
CA ALA A 219 -4.35 -8.44 0.70
C ALA A 219 -4.91 -9.16 -0.55
N VAL A 220 -5.94 -8.62 -1.18
CA VAL A 220 -6.63 -9.29 -2.30
C VAL A 220 -5.82 -9.12 -3.59
N SER A 221 -4.88 -10.05 -3.82
CA SER A 221 -3.97 -10.01 -4.97
C SER A 221 -4.68 -9.85 -6.33
N ARG A 222 -5.85 -10.46 -6.52
CA ARG A 222 -6.59 -10.36 -7.79
C ARG A 222 -7.01 -8.93 -8.15
N LYS A 223 -7.24 -8.05 -7.16
CA LYS A 223 -7.56 -6.63 -7.38
C LYS A 223 -6.32 -5.82 -7.80
N ILE A 224 -5.14 -6.42 -7.74
CA ILE A 224 -3.83 -5.78 -7.88
C ILE A 224 -3.07 -6.29 -9.13
N ARG A 225 -3.46 -7.45 -9.69
CA ARG A 225 -2.72 -8.21 -10.72
C ARG A 225 -2.50 -7.51 -12.08
N SER A 226 -3.08 -6.36 -12.36
CA SER A 226 -2.99 -5.72 -13.68
C SER A 226 -1.68 -4.96 -13.95
N TYR A 227 -0.64 -5.10 -13.13
CA TYR A 227 0.61 -4.32 -13.26
C TYR A 227 1.49 -4.66 -14.48
N ALA A 228 1.43 -5.88 -14.99
CA ALA A 228 2.25 -6.28 -16.13
C ALA A 228 1.87 -5.47 -17.39
N GLY A 229 2.85 -4.79 -17.98
CA GLY A 229 2.66 -3.94 -19.17
C GLY A 229 2.21 -2.50 -18.88
N ILE A 230 2.09 -2.10 -17.61
CA ILE A 230 1.78 -0.72 -17.25
C ILE A 230 3.08 0.09 -17.10
N MET A 231 3.21 1.13 -17.90
CA MET A 231 4.30 2.10 -17.78
C MET A 231 4.20 2.85 -16.44
N VAL A 232 5.28 2.78 -15.65
CA VAL A 232 5.45 3.57 -14.43
C VAL A 232 6.16 4.89 -14.80
N ASN A 233 5.47 6.01 -14.60
CA ASN A 233 6.00 7.33 -14.94
C ASN A 233 6.44 8.13 -13.70
N GLY A 234 6.76 7.42 -12.61
CA GLY A 234 7.31 8.01 -11.40
C GLY A 234 8.60 8.74 -11.70
N SER A 235 8.76 9.94 -11.17
CA SER A 235 10.08 10.58 -11.14
C SER A 235 10.20 11.51 -9.95
N ALA A 236 11.38 11.50 -9.35
CA ALA A 236 11.75 12.35 -8.23
C ALA A 236 12.88 13.28 -8.66
N GLU A 237 12.87 14.52 -8.17
CA GLU A 237 13.99 15.44 -8.34
C GLU A 237 15.15 15.04 -7.43
N VAL A 238 16.37 15.02 -7.98
CA VAL A 238 17.62 14.81 -7.25
C VAL A 238 17.92 16.09 -6.46
N VAL A 239 17.93 15.96 -5.14
CA VAL A 239 18.25 17.03 -4.19
C VAL A 239 19.75 17.16 -4.02
N SER A 240 20.47 16.04 -3.89
CA SER A 240 21.91 16.04 -3.72
C SER A 240 22.56 14.76 -4.24
N VAL A 241 23.84 14.84 -4.58
CA VAL A 241 24.68 13.71 -4.99
C VAL A 241 26.00 13.82 -4.26
N ALA A 242 26.34 12.80 -3.46
CA ALA A 242 27.55 12.78 -2.64
C ALA A 242 28.41 11.55 -2.96
N GLU A 243 29.70 11.77 -3.21
CA GLU A 243 30.65 10.67 -3.27
C GLU A 243 30.81 10.04 -1.89
N ARG A 244 30.83 8.71 -1.86
CA ARG A 244 30.97 7.90 -0.66
C ARG A 244 32.18 6.98 -0.80
N PRO A 245 32.80 6.56 0.32
CA PRO A 245 33.98 5.70 0.29
C PRO A 245 33.76 4.40 -0.49
N VAL A 246 34.86 3.74 -0.86
CA VAL A 246 34.81 2.40 -1.44
C VAL A 246 34.12 1.43 -0.49
N ARG A 247 33.10 0.73 -0.98
CA ARG A 247 32.33 -0.28 -0.24
C ARG A 247 32.11 -1.50 -1.13
N ASP A 248 31.77 -2.61 -0.49
CA ASP A 248 31.28 -3.78 -1.20
C ASP A 248 29.84 -3.49 -1.64
N THR A 249 29.60 -3.55 -2.94
CA THR A 249 28.29 -3.33 -3.57
C THR A 249 27.89 -4.59 -4.34
N TYR A 250 26.59 -4.82 -4.51
CA TYR A 250 26.10 -5.92 -5.33
C TYR A 250 25.62 -5.36 -6.66
N ASP A 251 26.26 -5.77 -7.73
CA ASP A 251 25.84 -5.45 -9.08
C ASP A 251 24.88 -6.55 -9.57
N ILE A 252 23.78 -6.14 -10.21
CA ILE A 252 22.74 -7.03 -10.69
C ILE A 252 22.66 -6.89 -12.19
N SER A 253 23.03 -7.94 -12.91
CA SER A 253 22.90 -8.01 -14.36
C SER A 253 21.72 -8.89 -14.74
N LEU A 254 20.84 -8.35 -15.59
CA LEU A 254 19.67 -9.06 -16.13
C LEU A 254 19.88 -9.32 -17.62
N ASP A 255 19.85 -10.59 -18.03
CA ASP A 255 20.02 -11.00 -19.45
C ASP A 255 19.00 -10.34 -20.40
N SER A 256 17.85 -9.92 -19.89
CA SER A 256 16.77 -9.30 -20.68
C SER A 256 17.00 -7.82 -21.01
N GLY A 257 17.98 -7.16 -20.37
CA GLY A 257 18.13 -5.71 -20.46
C GLY A 257 17.00 -4.92 -19.78
N ASP A 258 16.20 -5.60 -18.94
CA ASP A 258 15.09 -4.99 -18.21
C ASP A 258 15.59 -4.11 -17.05
N ALA A 259 14.78 -3.11 -16.70
CA ALA A 259 15.03 -2.28 -15.52
C ALA A 259 14.68 -3.01 -14.22
N TYR A 260 15.43 -2.76 -13.15
CA TYR A 260 15.14 -3.19 -11.78
C TYR A 260 14.95 -1.99 -10.84
N VAL A 261 14.52 -2.24 -9.60
CA VAL A 261 14.27 -1.17 -8.60
C VAL A 261 15.28 -1.27 -7.47
N LEU A 262 16.06 -0.21 -7.29
CA LEU A 262 17.06 -0.01 -6.23
C LEU A 262 16.53 1.00 -5.21
N GLU A 263 16.02 0.53 -4.07
CA GLU A 263 15.49 1.39 -2.99
C GLU A 263 14.51 2.46 -3.51
N GLY A 264 13.76 2.13 -4.57
CA GLY A 264 12.78 3.01 -5.21
C GLY A 264 13.29 3.79 -6.44
N VAL A 265 14.55 3.63 -6.84
CA VAL A 265 15.10 4.20 -8.08
C VAL A 265 15.18 3.12 -9.16
N CYS A 266 14.81 3.44 -10.41
CA CYS A 266 14.93 2.50 -11.52
C CYS A 266 16.39 2.38 -11.98
N GLY A 267 16.98 1.18 -11.82
CA GLY A 267 18.30 0.80 -12.32
C GLY A 267 18.22 -0.16 -13.50
N GLY A 268 19.36 -0.44 -14.15
CA GLY A 268 19.48 -1.37 -15.27
C GLY A 268 20.92 -1.82 -15.48
#